data_AF-A0A7V5H1B6-F1
#
_entry.id   AF-A0A7V5H1B6-F1
#
_cell.length_a   1.000
_cell.length_b   1.000
_cell.length_c   1.000
_cell.angle_alpha   90.00
_cell.angle_beta   90.00
_cell.angle_gamma   90.00
#
_symmetry.space_group_name_H-M   'P 1'
#
loop_
_entity.id
_entity.type
_entity.pdbx_description
1 polymer ?
#
loop_
_entity_poly.entity_id
_entity_poly.type
_entity_poly.pdbx_seq_one_letter_code
_entity_poly.pdbx_strand_id
1 'polypeptide(L)'
;MKRYFAKAVSLSILTIFLAIGVTFAQDNLSTAIFKVDTKNKEAKVKIETIVNMLKGVSEAEMDLNSKRLEVKYDATQIQEDMILFAIQTLGYPASIERESVQKDARMEKSKVLKDSTKK
;
A
#
# COMPACT_ATOMS: atom_id res chain seq x y z
N MET A 1 44.75 12.59 -34.69
CA MET A 1 44.17 13.71 -33.91
C MET A 1 42.65 13.69 -34.01
N LYS A 2 41.97 13.15 -32.99
CA LYS A 2 40.67 13.63 -32.46
C LYS A 2 40.49 12.95 -31.11
N ARG A 3 40.35 13.79 -30.10
CA ARG A 3 40.65 13.52 -28.70
C ARG A 3 39.45 12.84 -28.04
N TYR A 4 39.79 12.00 -27.06
CA TYR A 4 39.00 11.41 -25.99
C TYR A 4 37.83 12.26 -25.45
N PHE A 5 36.99 11.60 -24.65
CA PHE A 5 36.05 12.15 -23.65
C PHE A 5 34.60 12.33 -24.09
N ALA A 6 33.80 11.27 -23.93
CA ALA A 6 32.77 11.26 -22.87
C ALA A 6 32.08 9.88 -22.80
N LYS A 7 32.38 9.14 -21.72
CA LYS A 7 31.47 8.40 -20.83
C LYS A 7 30.31 7.64 -21.52
N ALA A 8 30.11 6.33 -21.41
CA ALA A 8 30.66 5.34 -20.50
C ALA A 8 30.29 3.96 -21.07
N VAL A 9 31.26 3.28 -21.66
CA VAL A 9 31.23 1.83 -21.82
C VAL A 9 32.60 1.37 -21.38
N SER A 10 32.75 1.08 -20.08
CA SER A 10 33.95 0.43 -19.60
C SER A 10 33.69 -0.16 -18.22
N LEU A 11 33.71 -1.49 -18.23
CA LEU A 11 34.25 -2.34 -17.18
C LEU A 11 33.43 -2.59 -15.91
N SER A 12 33.12 -3.88 -15.78
CA SER A 12 33.39 -4.65 -14.56
C SER A 12 32.29 -4.71 -13.52
N ILE A 13 31.42 -5.70 -13.75
CA ILE A 13 31.14 -6.82 -12.84
C ILE A 13 32.21 -6.96 -11.73
N LEU A 14 32.21 -6.13 -10.68
CA LEU A 14 32.94 -6.39 -9.42
C LEU A 14 32.57 -5.44 -8.26
N THR A 15 31.29 -5.30 -7.92
CA THR A 15 30.87 -4.90 -6.55
C THR A 15 29.60 -5.65 -6.14
N ILE A 16 29.63 -6.98 -6.32
CA ILE A 16 28.99 -7.87 -5.36
C ILE A 16 29.83 -7.67 -4.09
N PHE A 17 29.42 -6.80 -3.15
CA PHE A 17 29.81 -6.75 -1.72
C PHE A 17 29.45 -5.40 -1.06
N LEU A 18 28.22 -4.92 -1.23
CA LEU A 18 27.48 -4.45 -0.06
C LEU A 18 26.15 -5.19 -0.09
N ALA A 19 26.09 -6.26 0.70
CA ALA A 19 24.91 -6.90 1.26
C ALA A 19 23.58 -6.44 0.61
N ILE A 20 22.78 -7.28 -0.05
CA ILE A 20 21.94 -8.34 0.58
C ILE A 20 21.63 -8.13 2.09
N GLY A 21 21.68 -6.88 2.56
CA GLY A 21 21.44 -6.41 3.92
C GLY A 21 20.44 -5.27 3.94
N VAL A 22 19.75 -5.04 2.82
CA VAL A 22 18.42 -4.40 2.79
C VAL A 22 17.47 -5.37 2.11
N THR A 23 17.35 -6.57 2.67
CA THR A 23 16.01 -7.15 2.78
C THR A 23 15.51 -6.69 4.16
N PHE A 24 14.19 -6.53 4.32
CA PHE A 24 13.53 -5.86 5.46
C PHE A 24 13.60 -4.32 5.33
N ALA A 25 12.61 -3.63 4.77
CA ALA A 25 11.19 -3.89 4.90
C ALA A 25 10.50 -3.89 3.53
N GLN A 26 9.99 -5.05 3.12
CA GLN A 26 8.78 -5.03 2.32
C GLN A 26 7.70 -4.62 3.33
N ASP A 27 7.53 -3.31 3.50
CA ASP A 27 6.47 -2.77 4.35
C ASP A 27 5.17 -3.41 3.84
N ASN A 28 4.51 -4.20 4.69
CA ASN A 28 3.27 -4.91 4.36
C ASN A 28 2.08 -3.94 4.29
N LEU A 29 2.32 -2.76 3.73
CA LEU A 29 1.38 -1.66 3.65
C LEU A 29 0.53 -1.84 2.40
N SER A 30 -0.78 -1.92 2.63
CA SER A 30 -1.82 -1.82 1.61
C SER A 30 -2.19 -0.36 1.42
N THR A 31 -2.65 -0.02 0.21
CA THR A 31 -3.15 1.32 -0.11
C THR A 31 -4.65 1.25 -0.32
N ALA A 32 -5.41 2.09 0.37
CA ALA A 32 -6.84 2.29 0.13
C ALA A 32 -7.12 3.73 -0.26
N ILE A 33 -8.05 3.91 -1.19
CA ILE A 33 -8.50 5.22 -1.65
C ILE A 33 -9.92 5.43 -1.11
N PHE A 34 -10.12 6.55 -0.43
CA PHE A 34 -11.41 6.97 0.09
C PHE A 34 -11.85 8.23 -0.65
N LYS A 35 -13.04 8.18 -1.24
CA LYS A 35 -13.68 9.38 -1.78
C LYS A 35 -14.34 10.12 -0.63
N VAL A 36 -14.00 11.39 -0.44
CA VAL A 36 -14.53 12.22 0.65
C VAL A 36 -15.22 13.45 0.07
N ASP A 37 -16.48 13.68 0.41
CA ASP A 37 -17.27 14.78 -0.13
C ASP A 37 -17.03 16.10 0.60
N THR A 38 -15.79 16.61 0.54
CA THR A 38 -15.42 17.92 1.08
C THR A 38 -14.47 18.67 0.15
N LYS A 39 -14.55 20.01 0.17
CA LYS A 39 -13.63 20.93 -0.52
C LYS A 39 -12.93 21.89 0.45
N ASN A 40 -13.16 21.75 1.75
CA ASN A 40 -12.60 22.67 2.75
C ASN A 40 -11.17 22.24 3.13
N LYS A 41 -10.21 23.17 3.05
CA LYS A 41 -8.81 22.96 3.46
C LYS A 41 -8.67 22.62 4.95
N GLU A 42 -9.53 23.15 5.80
CA GLU A 42 -9.55 22.81 7.24
C GLU A 42 -10.01 21.36 7.46
N ALA A 43 -11.00 20.91 6.69
CA ALA A 43 -11.46 19.51 6.73
C ALA A 43 -10.35 18.57 6.27
N LYS A 44 -9.63 18.92 5.20
CA LYS A 44 -8.45 18.18 4.71
C LYS A 44 -7.46 17.92 5.84
N VAL A 45 -6.98 18.99 6.49
CA VAL A 45 -5.97 18.90 7.55
C VAL A 45 -6.47 18.06 8.73
N LYS A 46 -7.72 18.24 9.14
CA LYS A 46 -8.32 17.45 10.24
C LYS A 46 -8.39 15.97 9.90
N ILE A 47 -8.87 15.62 8.70
CA ILE A 47 -8.98 14.23 8.25
C ILE A 47 -7.60 13.59 8.19
N GLU A 48 -6.63 14.22 7.53
CA GLU A 48 -5.25 13.71 7.44
C GLU A 48 -4.63 13.50 8.81
N THR A 49 -4.76 14.49 9.72
CA THR A 49 -4.17 14.40 11.05
C THR A 49 -4.73 13.21 11.81
N ILE A 50 -6.06 13.03 11.81
CA ILE A 50 -6.71 11.99 12.60
C ILE A 50 -6.47 10.60 12.00
N VAL A 51 -6.53 10.48 10.66
CA VAL A 51 -6.27 9.21 9.99
C VAL A 51 -4.81 8.78 10.17
N ASN A 52 -3.85 9.71 10.11
CA ASN A 52 -2.44 9.42 10.42
C ASN A 52 -2.19 9.00 11.88
N MET A 53 -3.08 9.37 12.81
CA MET A 53 -2.97 8.95 14.21
C MET A 53 -3.57 7.56 14.47
N LEU A 54 -4.27 6.96 13.51
CA LEU A 54 -4.83 5.62 13.67
C LEU A 54 -3.71 4.58 13.74
N LYS A 55 -3.79 3.69 14.72
CA LYS A 55 -2.83 2.58 14.83
C LYS A 55 -2.94 1.68 13.59
N GLY A 56 -1.81 1.45 12.93
CA GLY A 56 -1.74 0.67 11.70
C GLY A 56 -1.79 1.52 10.43
N VAL A 57 -2.03 2.83 10.52
CA VAL A 57 -1.85 3.75 9.39
C VAL A 57 -0.40 4.23 9.35
N SER A 58 0.22 4.16 8.18
CA SER A 58 1.57 4.68 7.93
C SER A 58 1.54 6.09 7.37
N GLU A 59 0.60 6.35 6.46
CA GLU A 59 0.51 7.64 5.76
C GLU A 59 -0.93 7.85 5.26
N ALA A 60 -1.42 9.08 5.35
CA ALA A 60 -2.70 9.51 4.82
C ALA A 60 -2.55 10.89 4.18
N GLU A 61 -2.80 10.96 2.88
CA GLU A 61 -2.70 12.18 2.08
C GLU A 61 -3.99 12.39 1.28
N MET A 62 -4.56 13.58 1.39
CA MET A 62 -5.78 13.97 0.71
C MET A 62 -5.50 14.93 -0.43
N ASP A 63 -6.07 14.66 -1.59
CA ASP A 63 -6.15 15.59 -2.70
C ASP A 63 -7.56 16.20 -2.78
N LEU A 64 -7.64 17.53 -2.59
CA LEU A 64 -8.88 18.29 -2.67
C LEU A 64 -9.41 18.43 -4.10
N ASN A 65 -8.54 18.35 -5.11
CA ASN A 65 -8.95 18.47 -6.52
C ASN A 65 -9.71 17.23 -6.96
N SER A 66 -9.16 16.04 -6.65
CA SER A 66 -9.79 14.75 -6.95
C SER A 66 -10.77 14.28 -5.88
N LYS A 67 -10.81 14.94 -4.71
CA LYS A 67 -11.62 14.55 -3.53
C LYS A 67 -11.30 13.12 -3.04
N ARG A 68 -10.04 12.73 -3.15
CA ARG A 68 -9.54 11.41 -2.78
C ARG A 68 -8.59 11.53 -1.61
N LEU A 69 -8.78 10.69 -0.62
CA LEU A 69 -7.83 10.44 0.47
C LEU A 69 -7.16 9.10 0.17
N GLU A 70 -5.86 9.13 -0.06
CA GLU A 70 -5.03 7.93 -0.17
C GLU A 70 -4.46 7.61 1.20
N VAL A 71 -4.62 6.35 1.63
CA VAL A 71 -4.14 5.87 2.94
C VAL A 71 -3.30 4.62 2.75
N LYS A 72 -2.05 4.67 3.20
CA LYS A 72 -1.16 3.52 3.33
C LYS A 72 -1.29 2.96 4.74
N TYR A 73 -1.68 1.70 4.85
CA TYR A 73 -2.00 1.06 6.13
C TYR A 73 -1.59 -0.41 6.16
N ASP A 74 -1.31 -0.92 7.34
CA ASP A 74 -1.05 -2.34 7.57
C ASP A 74 -2.38 -3.08 7.72
N ALA A 75 -2.72 -3.89 6.71
CA ALA A 75 -3.95 -4.68 6.68
C ALA A 75 -4.04 -5.75 7.78
N THR A 76 -2.93 -6.05 8.48
CA THR A 76 -2.92 -6.92 9.66
C THR A 76 -3.31 -6.18 10.94
N GLN A 77 -3.23 -4.84 10.96
CA GLN A 77 -3.50 -4.01 12.13
C GLN A 77 -4.81 -3.24 12.02
N ILE A 78 -5.19 -2.78 10.83
CA ILE A 78 -6.38 -1.98 10.61
C ILE A 78 -7.08 -2.38 9.30
N GLN A 79 -8.41 -2.33 9.29
CA GLN A 79 -9.24 -2.59 8.13
C GLN A 79 -9.73 -1.27 7.52
N GLU A 80 -9.96 -1.28 6.20
CA GLU A 80 -10.49 -0.11 5.47
C GLU A 80 -11.78 0.43 6.08
N ASP A 81 -12.66 -0.47 6.53
CA ASP A 81 -13.95 -0.09 7.13
C ASP A 81 -13.76 0.69 8.45
N MET A 82 -12.70 0.41 9.21
CA MET A 82 -12.37 1.17 10.43
C MET A 82 -11.83 2.56 10.09
N ILE A 83 -11.02 2.68 9.03
CA ILE A 83 -10.54 3.97 8.53
C ILE A 83 -11.73 4.80 8.01
N LEU A 84 -12.63 4.17 7.25
CA LEU A 84 -13.87 4.79 6.77
C LEU A 84 -14.74 5.30 7.92
N PHE A 85 -14.94 4.46 8.94
CA PHE A 85 -15.73 4.80 10.12
C PHE A 85 -15.13 5.99 10.87
N ALA A 86 -13.80 6.06 10.99
CA ALA A 86 -13.13 7.21 11.60
C ALA A 86 -13.43 8.50 10.85
N ILE A 87 -13.37 8.49 9.50
CA ILE A 87 -13.68 9.67 8.67
C ILE A 87 -15.16 10.09 8.85
N GLN A 88 -16.08 9.13 8.86
CA GLN A 88 -17.51 9.39 9.02
C GLN A 88 -17.85 9.92 10.42
N THR A 89 -17.17 9.44 11.46
CA THR A 89 -17.33 9.91 12.85
C THR A 89 -16.92 11.38 13.02
N LEU A 90 -16.02 11.88 12.17
CA LEU A 90 -15.67 13.31 12.10
C LEU A 90 -16.75 14.18 11.44
N GLY A 91 -17.82 13.58 10.92
CA GLY A 91 -18.91 14.26 10.23
C GLY A 91 -18.67 14.47 8.74
N TYR A 92 -17.70 13.78 8.14
CA TYR A 92 -17.42 13.85 6.71
C TYR A 92 -17.96 12.61 5.97
N PRO A 93 -18.90 12.78 5.02
CA PRO A 93 -19.34 11.69 4.18
C PRO A 93 -18.17 11.16 3.34
N ALA A 94 -17.93 9.85 3.43
CA ALA A 94 -16.87 9.17 2.70
C ALA A 94 -17.32 7.79 2.22
N SER A 95 -16.67 7.28 1.17
CA SER A 95 -16.86 5.95 0.60
C SER A 95 -15.54 5.36 0.12
N ILE A 96 -15.36 4.04 0.24
CA ILE A 96 -14.19 3.34 -0.28
C ILE A 96 -14.28 3.27 -1.81
N GLU A 97 -13.24 3.73 -2.49
CA GLU A 97 -13.07 3.57 -3.93
C GLU A 97 -12.41 2.20 -4.18
N ARG A 98 -13.23 1.17 -4.38
CA ARG A 98 -12.73 -0.16 -4.76
C ARG A 98 -12.41 -0.16 -6.24
N GLU A 99 -11.13 -0.15 -6.57
CA GLU A 99 -10.70 -0.61 -7.89
C GLU A 99 -11.05 -2.10 -7.97
N SER A 100 -11.81 -2.50 -8.99
CA SER A 100 -12.34 -3.85 -9.14
C SER A 100 -11.23 -4.85 -9.44
N VAL A 101 -10.46 -5.23 -8.41
CA VAL A 101 -9.54 -6.36 -8.48
C VAL A 101 -10.33 -7.59 -8.06
N GLN A 102 -10.57 -8.48 -9.03
CA GLN A 102 -11.13 -9.80 -8.82
C GLN A 102 -10.36 -10.49 -7.69
N LYS A 103 -11.09 -10.90 -6.65
CA LYS A 103 -10.55 -11.70 -5.56
C LYS A 103 -10.10 -13.05 -6.11
N ASP A 104 -8.80 -13.21 -6.35
CA ASP A 104 -8.19 -14.52 -6.46
C ASP A 104 -8.36 -15.25 -5.12
N ALA A 105 -9.32 -16.16 -5.09
CA ALA A 105 -9.51 -17.12 -4.03
C ALA A 105 -8.32 -18.08 -4.02
N ARG A 106 -7.42 -17.94 -3.04
CA ARG A 106 -6.49 -19.02 -2.66
C ARG A 106 -6.66 -19.36 -1.19
N MET A 107 -7.25 -20.53 -0.92
CA MET A 107 -6.78 -21.34 0.20
C MET A 107 -7.00 -22.84 -0.07
N GLU A 108 -5.95 -23.36 -0.70
CA GLU A 108 -5.49 -24.73 -0.78
C GLU A 108 -5.39 -25.37 0.63
N LYS A 109 -6.26 -26.33 0.95
CA LYS A 109 -6.03 -27.28 2.05
C LYS A 109 -5.25 -28.48 1.50
N SER A 110 -4.00 -28.57 1.90
CA SER A 110 -3.10 -29.70 1.66
C SER A 110 -3.45 -30.91 2.53
N LYS A 111 -3.51 -32.13 1.95
CA LYS A 111 -2.71 -33.29 2.39
C LYS A 111 -2.86 -34.52 1.47
N VAL A 112 -1.79 -34.68 0.70
CA VAL A 112 -1.17 -35.85 0.08
C VAL A 112 -1.36 -37.21 0.79
N LEU A 113 -1.77 -38.19 -0.03
CA LEU A 113 -1.64 -39.67 -0.02
C LEU A 113 -2.11 -40.52 1.19
N LYS A 114 -3.08 -41.41 0.91
CA LYS A 114 -2.93 -42.89 0.87
C LYS A 114 -4.28 -43.53 0.54
N ASP A 115 -4.41 -44.19 -0.62
CA ASP A 115 -4.54 -45.65 -0.71
C ASP A 115 -4.75 -46.06 -2.17
N SER A 116 -3.73 -46.70 -2.73
CA SER A 116 -3.91 -47.61 -3.86
C SER A 116 -4.32 -48.94 -3.27
N THR A 117 -5.39 -49.57 -3.79
CA THR A 117 -5.50 -51.03 -4.08
C THR A 117 -6.92 -51.56 -3.84
N LYS A 118 -7.47 -52.19 -4.89
CA LYS A 118 -8.54 -53.21 -4.91
C LYS A 118 -9.93 -52.81 -4.39
N LYS A 119 -10.92 -52.90 -5.27
CA LYS A 119 -11.61 -54.17 -5.54
C LYS A 119 -12.33 -54.15 -6.87
#